data_AF-A0A2W2LL52-F1
#
_entry.id   AF-A0A2W2LL52-F1
#
_cell.length_a   1.000
_cell.length_b   1.000
_cell.length_c   1.000
_cell.angle_alpha   90.00
_cell.angle_beta   90.00
_cell.angle_gamma   90.00
#
_symmetry.space_group_name_H-M   'P 1'
#
loop_
_entity.id
_entity.type
_entity.pdbx_description
1 polymer ?
#
loop_
_entity_poly.entity_id
_entity_poly.type
_entity_poly.pdbx_seq_one_letter_code
_entity_poly.pdbx_strand_id
1 'polypeptide(L)'
;EARGGAGAPLRTVGGLTPLLRRADRVVMGDPFSRYVQLLLTITTARDLVVVDDGTATMEFVTQLARGERLVRWHRKGGRRGPRDLLLGPVSAAARRRLTPGAGRRVEVFSAMPVEEVPDGVTVTGNRFAWTRARFGPPRVTGGADLVGTSLVETGVVDGDRYLDAVRGLAGAHGATRYFAHRRESAGKLHRLAVETGLEIVRPELPLELIARRGPIGRTILSFPSTVVHTLPPALAGTGVRVTVCDIDPSWLTAHASPRARGFLSGVTGTARDVHRLARTVPAG
;
A
#
# COMPACT_ATOMS: atom_id res chain seq x y z
N GLU A 1 1.26 22.75 -10.38
CA GLU A 1 1.20 21.58 -9.48
C GLU A 1 0.26 21.86 -8.30
N ALA A 2 -0.62 20.93 -7.92
CA ALA A 2 -1.64 21.16 -6.88
C ALA A 2 -1.06 21.47 -5.48
N ARG A 3 0.22 21.13 -5.24
CA ARG A 3 0.93 21.32 -3.97
C ARG A 3 1.81 22.58 -3.92
N GLY A 4 1.85 23.38 -4.99
CA GLY A 4 2.76 24.52 -5.15
C GLY A 4 2.31 25.84 -4.47
N GLY A 5 1.69 25.78 -3.28
CA GLY A 5 1.36 26.98 -2.48
C GLY A 5 -0.11 27.44 -2.48
N ALA A 6 -0.37 28.57 -1.82
CA ALA A 6 -1.71 29.13 -1.66
C ALA A 6 -2.33 29.50 -3.02
N GLY A 7 -3.51 28.95 -3.32
CA GLY A 7 -4.20 29.14 -4.61
C GLY A 7 -3.85 28.13 -5.72
N ALA A 8 -2.78 27.34 -5.54
CA ALA A 8 -2.41 26.27 -6.48
C ALA A 8 -3.50 25.20 -6.67
N PRO A 9 -4.26 24.79 -5.63
CA PRO A 9 -5.37 23.86 -5.80
C PRO A 9 -6.49 24.42 -6.69
N LEU A 10 -6.85 25.70 -6.53
CA LEU A 10 -7.91 26.35 -7.31
C LEU A 10 -7.49 26.52 -8.78
N ARG A 11 -6.26 26.95 -9.04
CA ARG A 11 -5.72 27.01 -10.41
C ARG A 11 -5.67 25.64 -11.06
N THR A 12 -5.29 24.61 -10.31
CA THR A 12 -5.24 23.23 -10.82
C THR A 12 -6.66 22.70 -11.09
N VAL A 13 -7.63 22.98 -10.23
CA VAL A 13 -9.05 22.63 -10.49
C VAL A 13 -9.56 23.35 -11.74
N GLY A 14 -9.29 24.65 -11.88
CA GLY A 14 -9.67 25.44 -13.05
C GLY A 14 -9.08 24.88 -14.35
N GLY A 15 -7.78 24.57 -14.35
CA GLY A 15 -7.10 23.97 -15.51
C GLY A 15 -7.57 22.56 -15.85
N LEU A 16 -7.91 21.75 -14.84
CA LEU A 16 -8.38 20.37 -15.05
C LEU A 16 -9.87 20.31 -15.43
N THR A 17 -10.67 21.32 -15.10
CA THR A 17 -12.12 21.33 -15.35
C THR A 17 -12.52 21.02 -16.80
N PRO A 18 -11.98 21.70 -17.84
CA PRO A 18 -12.35 21.39 -19.22
C PRO A 18 -11.93 19.97 -19.65
N LEU A 19 -10.78 19.49 -19.15
CA LEU A 19 -10.32 18.12 -19.41
C LEU A 19 -11.24 17.09 -18.76
N LEU A 20 -11.61 17.29 -17.50
CA LEU A 20 -12.49 16.39 -16.73
C LEU A 20 -13.91 16.32 -17.28
N ARG A 21 -14.40 17.40 -17.89
CA ARG A 21 -15.73 17.45 -18.54
C ARG A 21 -15.76 16.81 -19.92
N ARG A 22 -14.60 16.68 -20.58
CA ARG A 22 -14.47 16.04 -21.90
C ARG A 22 -13.99 14.59 -21.80
N ALA A 23 -13.43 14.19 -20.68
CA ALA A 23 -12.93 12.84 -20.48
C ALA A 23 -14.09 11.82 -20.45
N ASP A 24 -13.97 10.78 -21.26
CA ASP A 24 -14.90 9.64 -21.23
C ASP A 24 -14.61 8.70 -20.05
N ARG A 25 -13.33 8.65 -19.63
CA ARG A 25 -12.81 7.82 -18.54
C ARG A 25 -11.93 8.63 -17.59
N VAL A 26 -12.06 8.39 -16.28
CA VAL A 26 -11.19 8.96 -15.24
C VAL A 26 -10.54 7.87 -14.41
N VAL A 27 -9.22 7.93 -14.27
CA VAL A 27 -8.40 7.03 -13.46
C VAL A 27 -7.92 7.78 -12.20
N MET A 28 -8.05 7.17 -11.02
CA MET A 28 -7.70 7.80 -9.75
C MET A 28 -7.08 6.83 -8.75
N GLY A 29 -6.16 7.31 -7.90
CA GLY A 29 -5.57 6.55 -6.79
C GLY A 29 -6.46 6.55 -5.56
N ASP A 30 -6.14 7.41 -4.56
CA ASP A 30 -6.88 7.49 -3.29
C ASP A 30 -8.31 8.05 -3.45
N PRO A 31 -9.38 7.24 -3.34
CA PRO A 31 -10.77 7.72 -3.43
C PRO A 31 -11.22 8.49 -2.18
N PHE A 32 -10.45 8.44 -1.09
CA PHE A 32 -10.69 9.22 0.13
C PHE A 32 -10.01 10.60 0.10
N SER A 33 -9.19 10.87 -0.91
CA SER A 33 -8.58 12.18 -1.09
C SER A 33 -9.66 13.23 -1.36
N ARG A 34 -9.76 14.23 -0.49
CA ARG A 34 -10.71 15.35 -0.65
C ARG A 34 -10.55 16.06 -1.98
N TYR A 35 -9.32 16.13 -2.48
CA TYR A 35 -9.04 16.73 -3.77
C TYR A 35 -9.64 15.89 -4.90
N VAL A 36 -9.46 14.57 -4.86
CA VAL A 36 -10.08 13.63 -5.81
C VAL A 36 -11.61 13.70 -5.71
N GLN A 37 -12.17 13.70 -4.50
CA GLN A 37 -13.62 13.81 -4.28
C GLN A 37 -14.20 15.11 -4.86
N LEU A 38 -13.48 16.23 -4.78
CA LEU A 38 -13.86 17.47 -5.43
C LEU A 38 -13.79 17.35 -6.96
N LEU A 39 -12.72 16.79 -7.53
CA LEU A 39 -12.62 16.61 -8.98
C LEU A 39 -13.70 15.67 -9.54
N LEU A 40 -14.13 14.68 -8.75
CA LEU A 40 -15.23 13.78 -9.08
C LEU A 40 -16.59 14.47 -9.21
N THR A 41 -16.81 15.63 -8.56
CA THR A 41 -18.04 16.38 -8.74
C THR A 41 -18.08 17.14 -10.08
N ILE A 42 -16.90 17.40 -10.66
CA ILE A 42 -16.73 18.16 -11.90
C ILE A 42 -16.84 17.24 -13.12
N THR A 43 -16.32 16.03 -13.04
CA THR A 43 -16.29 15.12 -14.18
C THR A 43 -17.68 14.66 -14.62
N THR A 44 -17.83 14.53 -15.93
CA THR A 44 -19.00 13.94 -16.60
C THR A 44 -18.75 12.48 -16.98
N ALA A 45 -17.53 11.98 -16.82
CA ALA A 45 -17.14 10.61 -17.13
C ALA A 45 -18.08 9.61 -16.46
N ARG A 46 -18.48 8.63 -17.26
CA ARG A 46 -19.31 7.50 -16.84
C ARG A 46 -18.46 6.29 -16.49
N ASP A 47 -17.20 6.28 -16.92
CA ASP A 47 -16.24 5.21 -16.68
C ASP A 47 -15.18 5.68 -15.68
N LEU A 48 -15.20 5.10 -14.48
CA LEU A 48 -14.31 5.47 -13.37
C LEU A 48 -13.46 4.28 -12.96
N VAL A 49 -12.15 4.45 -12.94
CA VAL A 49 -11.20 3.42 -12.54
C VAL A 49 -10.46 3.87 -11.27
N VAL A 50 -10.59 3.09 -10.21
CA VAL A 50 -9.78 3.24 -8.99
C VAL A 50 -8.56 2.33 -9.12
N VAL A 51 -7.37 2.92 -9.19
CA VAL A 51 -6.11 2.18 -9.18
C VAL A 51 -5.58 2.01 -7.75
N ASP A 52 -4.75 0.99 -7.58
CA ASP A 52 -4.16 0.62 -6.31
C ASP A 52 -3.42 1.78 -5.60
N ASP A 53 -3.89 2.14 -4.40
CA ASP A 53 -3.21 3.03 -3.44
C ASP A 53 -2.86 2.25 -2.14
N GLY A 54 -2.77 0.93 -2.25
CA GLY A 54 -2.55 0.01 -1.14
C GLY A 54 -3.82 -0.21 -0.31
N THR A 55 -3.71 -0.06 1.00
CA THR A 55 -4.81 -0.39 1.92
C THR A 55 -6.03 0.53 1.79
N ALA A 56 -5.86 1.72 1.22
CA ALA A 56 -6.99 2.61 0.91
C ALA A 56 -7.92 1.97 -0.13
N THR A 57 -7.39 1.23 -1.10
CA THR A 57 -8.21 0.56 -2.12
C THR A 57 -9.05 -0.57 -1.49
N MET A 58 -8.47 -1.38 -0.60
CA MET A 58 -9.22 -2.41 0.12
C MET A 58 -10.35 -1.81 0.97
N GLU A 59 -10.03 -0.75 1.73
CA GLU A 59 -11.01 -0.06 2.57
C GLU A 59 -12.15 0.54 1.74
N PHE A 60 -11.83 1.12 0.58
CA PHE A 60 -12.82 1.65 -0.35
C PHE A 60 -13.79 0.57 -0.81
N VAL A 61 -13.28 -0.59 -1.23
CA VAL A 61 -14.12 -1.68 -1.73
C VAL A 61 -15.03 -2.23 -0.63
N THR A 62 -14.51 -2.46 0.58
CA THR A 62 -15.32 -2.89 1.72
C THR A 62 -16.40 -1.86 2.08
N GLN A 63 -16.08 -0.56 2.09
CA GLN A 63 -17.06 0.48 2.37
C GLN A 63 -18.14 0.54 1.28
N LEU A 64 -17.78 0.35 0.01
CA LEU A 64 -18.72 0.35 -1.09
C LEU A 64 -19.65 -0.86 -1.02
N ALA A 65 -19.12 -2.06 -0.72
CA ALA A 65 -19.90 -3.29 -0.55
C ALA A 65 -20.94 -3.15 0.56
N ARG A 66 -20.57 -2.47 1.66
CA ARG A 66 -21.44 -2.25 2.83
C ARG A 66 -22.35 -1.03 2.71
N GLY A 67 -22.32 -0.31 1.59
CA GLY A 67 -23.07 0.95 1.44
C GLY A 67 -22.66 2.01 2.49
N GLU A 68 -21.43 1.99 2.97
CA GLU A 68 -20.91 2.93 3.96
C GLU A 68 -20.45 4.26 3.32
N ARG A 69 -20.39 5.34 4.09
CA ARG A 69 -19.89 6.64 3.58
C ARG A 69 -18.39 6.51 3.28
N LEU A 70 -17.95 7.02 2.11
CA LEU A 70 -16.56 7.08 1.67
C LEU A 70 -15.72 8.06 2.51
N VAL A 71 -15.54 7.70 3.77
CA VAL A 71 -14.75 8.44 4.74
C VAL A 71 -13.73 7.45 5.29
N ARG A 72 -12.46 7.82 5.18
CA ARG A 72 -11.37 7.03 5.77
C ARG A 72 -11.68 6.78 7.24
N TRP A 73 -11.67 5.51 7.67
CA TRP A 73 -12.19 5.07 8.96
C TRP A 73 -11.49 5.73 10.13
N HIS A 74 -10.24 6.19 9.95
CA HIS A 74 -9.49 7.00 10.92
C HIS A 74 -10.19 8.29 11.35
N ARG A 75 -11.22 8.73 10.62
CA ARG A 75 -12.02 9.91 10.97
C ARG A 75 -13.36 9.55 11.60
N LYS A 76 -13.69 8.25 11.76
CA LYS A 76 -14.92 7.82 12.45
C LYS A 76 -14.85 8.01 13.98
N GLY A 77 -13.68 8.35 14.56
CA GLY A 77 -13.49 8.53 16.01
C GLY A 77 -12.83 9.85 16.47
N GLY A 78 -12.46 10.76 15.57
CA GLY A 78 -11.96 12.09 15.94
C GLY A 78 -13.11 13.10 16.05
N ARG A 79 -13.04 14.06 16.99
CA ARG A 79 -14.05 15.13 17.14
C ARG A 79 -14.30 15.78 15.77
N ARG A 80 -15.55 15.69 15.28
CA ARG A 80 -16.01 16.24 14.01
C ARG A 80 -15.67 17.73 13.98
N GLY A 81 -14.70 18.12 13.15
CA GLY A 81 -14.38 19.53 12.97
C GLY A 81 -15.45 20.22 12.12
N PRO A 82 -15.70 21.53 12.26
CA PRO A 82 -16.66 22.27 11.44
C PRO A 82 -16.39 22.15 9.92
N ARG A 83 -15.13 21.95 9.52
CA ARG A 83 -14.75 21.68 8.11
C ARG A 83 -15.21 20.32 7.58
N ASP A 84 -15.46 19.33 8.43
CA ASP A 84 -15.93 18.01 8.02
C ASP A 84 -17.43 18.03 7.69
N LEU A 85 -18.20 18.91 8.36
CA LEU A 85 -19.63 19.13 8.08
C LEU A 85 -19.83 19.88 6.75
N LEU A 86 -19.03 20.91 6.49
CA LEU A 86 -19.09 21.71 5.25
C LEU A 86 -18.76 20.89 3.98
N LEU A 87 -17.98 19.82 4.11
CA LEU A 87 -17.55 18.97 2.99
C LEU A 87 -18.38 17.68 2.85
N GLY A 88 -19.39 17.49 3.71
CA GLY A 88 -20.33 16.38 3.64
C GLY A 88 -20.99 16.22 2.27
N PRO A 89 -21.49 17.30 1.63
CA PRO A 89 -22.12 17.23 0.31
C PRO A 89 -21.16 16.78 -0.80
N VAL A 90 -19.90 17.22 -0.77
CA VAL A 90 -18.87 16.84 -1.75
C VAL A 90 -18.55 15.35 -1.62
N SER A 91 -18.39 14.87 -0.39
CA SER A 91 -18.10 13.46 -0.12
C SER A 91 -19.27 12.55 -0.51
N ALA A 92 -20.50 13.00 -0.26
CA ALA A 92 -21.71 12.29 -0.69
C ALA A 92 -21.87 12.26 -2.21
N ALA A 93 -21.58 13.38 -2.90
CA ALA A 93 -21.58 13.45 -4.35
C ALA A 93 -20.52 12.54 -4.98
N ALA A 94 -19.29 12.55 -4.45
CA ALA A 94 -18.21 11.66 -4.87
C ALA A 94 -18.60 10.19 -4.69
N ARG A 95 -19.21 9.83 -3.55
CA ARG A 95 -19.76 8.49 -3.34
C ARG A 95 -20.78 8.13 -4.39
N ARG A 96 -21.80 8.97 -4.63
CA ARG A 96 -22.81 8.70 -5.66
C ARG A 96 -22.17 8.48 -7.04
N ARG A 97 -21.08 9.19 -7.35
CA ARG A 97 -20.36 9.01 -8.62
C ARG A 97 -19.61 7.67 -8.69
N LEU A 98 -19.08 7.20 -7.57
CA LEU A 98 -18.33 5.95 -7.40
C LEU A 98 -19.22 4.74 -7.05
N THR A 99 -20.53 4.93 -6.90
CA THR A 99 -21.51 3.85 -6.80
C THR A 99 -22.00 3.50 -8.21
N PRO A 100 -21.92 2.22 -8.62
CA PRO A 100 -22.50 1.77 -9.87
C PRO A 100 -24.00 2.12 -9.99
N GLY A 101 -24.46 2.39 -11.20
CA GLY A 101 -25.84 2.75 -11.47
C GLY A 101 -26.11 2.84 -12.97
N ALA A 102 -27.35 3.17 -13.37
CA ALA A 102 -27.76 3.18 -14.78
C ALA A 102 -26.81 4.03 -15.65
N GLY A 103 -25.94 3.35 -16.39
CA GLY A 103 -24.95 3.95 -17.29
C GLY A 103 -23.62 4.38 -16.67
N ARG A 104 -23.32 4.08 -15.39
CA ARG A 104 -21.99 4.33 -14.79
C ARG A 104 -21.27 3.01 -14.55
N ARG A 105 -20.03 2.91 -15.04
CA ARG A 105 -19.12 1.80 -14.79
C ARG A 105 -18.08 2.25 -13.77
N VAL A 106 -17.85 1.39 -12.78
CA VAL A 106 -16.81 1.58 -11.78
C VAL A 106 -15.93 0.33 -11.82
N GLU A 107 -14.66 0.54 -12.10
CA GLU A 107 -13.64 -0.50 -12.09
C GLU A 107 -12.66 -0.25 -10.93
N VAL A 108 -12.26 -1.33 -10.27
CA VAL A 108 -11.15 -1.34 -9.31
C VAL A 108 -10.02 -2.15 -9.93
N PHE A 109 -8.92 -1.49 -10.27
CA PHE A 109 -7.72 -2.11 -10.82
C PHE A 109 -6.66 -2.21 -9.72
N SER A 110 -6.53 -3.38 -9.10
CA SER A 110 -5.69 -3.55 -7.90
C SER A 110 -4.99 -4.91 -7.87
N ALA A 111 -3.80 -4.94 -7.27
CA ALA A 111 -3.09 -6.17 -6.93
C ALA A 111 -3.48 -6.69 -5.54
N MET A 112 -4.14 -5.84 -4.74
CA MET A 112 -4.67 -6.22 -3.44
C MET A 112 -5.86 -7.18 -3.61
N PRO A 113 -5.98 -8.21 -2.75
CA PRO A 113 -7.13 -9.10 -2.79
C PRO A 113 -8.40 -8.33 -2.43
N VAL A 114 -9.43 -8.51 -3.24
CA VAL A 114 -10.79 -8.02 -2.98
C VAL A 114 -11.65 -9.21 -2.60
N GLU A 115 -12.12 -9.26 -1.36
CA GLU A 115 -12.91 -10.39 -0.85
C GLU A 115 -14.39 -10.26 -1.19
N GLU A 116 -14.93 -9.04 -1.13
CA GLU A 116 -16.32 -8.72 -1.44
C GLU A 116 -16.35 -7.72 -2.59
N VAL A 117 -16.90 -8.11 -3.74
CA VAL A 117 -17.08 -7.23 -4.89
C VAL A 117 -18.47 -6.60 -4.81
N PRO A 118 -18.60 -5.26 -4.70
CA PRO A 118 -19.90 -4.61 -4.66
C PRO A 118 -20.66 -4.78 -5.99
N ASP A 119 -21.99 -4.86 -5.92
CA ASP A 119 -22.84 -5.01 -7.10
C ASP A 119 -22.57 -3.91 -8.14
N GLY A 120 -22.32 -4.34 -9.38
CA GLY A 120 -22.04 -3.45 -10.51
C GLY A 120 -20.60 -2.89 -10.57
N VAL A 121 -19.73 -3.24 -9.62
CA VAL A 121 -18.30 -2.91 -9.68
C VAL A 121 -17.56 -4.01 -10.43
N THR A 122 -16.71 -3.64 -11.38
CA THR A 122 -15.76 -4.56 -12.01
C THR A 122 -14.45 -4.54 -11.22
N VAL A 123 -13.90 -5.71 -10.89
CA VAL A 123 -12.57 -5.80 -10.26
C VAL A 123 -11.61 -6.47 -11.23
N THR A 124 -10.58 -5.74 -11.63
CA THR A 124 -9.53 -6.23 -12.51
C THR A 124 -8.24 -6.37 -11.73
N GLY A 125 -7.71 -7.60 -11.66
CA GLY A 125 -6.46 -7.86 -10.97
C GLY A 125 -5.27 -7.21 -11.69
N ASN A 126 -4.54 -6.33 -11.01
CA ASN A 126 -3.26 -5.84 -11.49
C ASN A 126 -2.21 -6.95 -11.38
N ARG A 127 -2.04 -7.70 -12.46
CA ARG A 127 -1.05 -8.78 -12.56
C ARG A 127 0.33 -8.28 -12.94
N PHE A 128 0.63 -6.97 -12.91
CA PHE A 128 1.95 -6.42 -13.27
C PHE A 128 2.49 -6.85 -14.65
N ALA A 129 1.60 -7.14 -15.61
CA ALA A 129 1.99 -7.66 -16.93
C ALA A 129 2.92 -6.69 -17.68
N TRP A 130 2.61 -5.39 -17.66
CA TRP A 130 3.46 -4.36 -18.26
C TRP A 130 4.84 -4.31 -17.61
N THR A 131 4.90 -4.34 -16.27
CA THR A 131 6.17 -4.33 -15.53
C THR A 131 7.04 -5.52 -15.90
N ARG A 132 6.45 -6.73 -15.95
CA ARG A 132 7.19 -7.93 -16.35
C ARG A 132 7.72 -7.84 -17.78
N ALA A 133 6.88 -7.40 -18.72
CA ALA A 133 7.26 -7.24 -20.12
C ALA A 133 8.36 -6.18 -20.30
N ARG A 134 8.25 -5.06 -19.59
CA ARG A 134 9.17 -3.91 -19.76
C ARG A 134 10.55 -4.15 -19.16
N PHE A 135 10.64 -4.87 -18.04
CA PHE A 135 11.88 -4.99 -17.29
C PHE A 135 12.54 -6.38 -17.38
N GLY A 136 11.89 -7.36 -18.02
CA GLY A 136 12.45 -8.72 -18.12
C GLY A 136 12.59 -9.40 -16.76
N PRO A 137 13.00 -10.68 -16.72
CA PRO A 137 13.25 -11.38 -15.46
C PRO A 137 14.51 -10.81 -14.77
N PRO A 138 14.51 -10.68 -13.43
CA PRO A 138 15.69 -10.24 -12.70
C PRO A 138 16.75 -11.32 -12.62
N ARG A 139 18.00 -10.92 -12.35
CA ARG A 139 19.02 -11.85 -11.87
C ARG A 139 18.68 -12.30 -10.45
N VAL A 140 18.38 -13.59 -10.28
CA VAL A 140 18.06 -14.19 -8.98
C VAL A 140 19.33 -14.72 -8.30
N THR A 141 19.57 -14.34 -7.05
CA THR A 141 20.71 -14.80 -6.23
C THR A 141 20.32 -15.94 -5.29
N GLY A 142 21.29 -16.65 -4.69
CA GLY A 142 21.06 -17.84 -3.87
C GLY A 142 20.49 -17.62 -2.46
N GLY A 143 20.41 -16.38 -1.97
CA GLY A 143 20.03 -16.05 -0.60
C GLY A 143 18.67 -15.35 -0.48
N ALA A 144 18.52 -14.59 0.62
CA ALA A 144 17.34 -13.79 0.89
C ALA A 144 17.61 -12.28 0.83
N ASP A 145 16.56 -11.50 0.59
CA ASP A 145 16.54 -10.06 0.85
C ASP A 145 15.46 -9.74 1.87
N LEU A 146 15.73 -8.76 2.74
CA LEU A 146 14.77 -8.26 3.71
C LEU A 146 14.12 -6.97 3.21
N VAL A 147 12.82 -6.83 3.44
CA VAL A 147 12.07 -5.62 3.15
C VAL A 147 11.73 -4.92 4.45
N GLY A 148 12.22 -3.68 4.56
CA GLY A 148 12.01 -2.83 5.70
C GLY A 148 10.60 -2.28 5.81
N THR A 149 10.30 -1.72 6.98
CA THR A 149 9.01 -1.14 7.29
C THR A 149 9.15 0.12 8.16
N SER A 150 8.17 1.01 8.09
CA SER A 150 8.14 2.22 8.92
C SER A 150 7.47 2.04 10.29
N LEU A 151 7.21 0.80 10.72
CA LEU A 151 6.45 0.54 11.95
C LEU A 151 7.14 1.14 13.18
N VAL A 152 8.47 1.07 13.23
CA VAL A 152 9.29 1.69 14.28
C VAL A 152 9.15 3.21 14.26
N GLU A 153 9.25 3.84 13.09
CA GLU A 153 9.13 5.30 12.95
C GLU A 153 7.73 5.82 13.25
N THR A 154 6.71 4.98 13.09
CA THR A 154 5.34 5.28 13.51
C THR A 154 5.07 4.95 14.98
N GLY A 155 6.06 4.46 15.71
CA GLY A 155 5.96 4.08 17.12
C GLY A 155 5.08 2.86 17.37
N VAL A 156 4.76 2.06 16.35
CA VAL A 156 3.94 0.86 16.48
C VAL A 156 4.74 -0.29 17.07
N VAL A 157 5.99 -0.44 16.62
CA VAL A 157 6.89 -1.52 16.99
C VAL A 157 8.10 -0.95 17.71
N ASP A 158 8.53 -1.63 18.76
CA ASP A 158 9.75 -1.34 19.49
C ASP A 158 10.99 -1.51 18.59
N GLY A 159 11.90 -0.53 18.62
CA GLY A 159 13.05 -0.47 17.72
C GLY A 159 14.11 -1.53 17.99
N ASP A 160 14.35 -1.86 19.26
CA ASP A 160 15.36 -2.86 19.65
C ASP A 160 14.87 -4.26 19.29
N ARG A 161 13.61 -4.58 19.62
CA ARG A 161 12.99 -5.86 19.24
C ARG A 161 12.94 -6.05 17.72
N TYR A 162 12.67 -4.97 16.98
CA TYR A 162 12.72 -5.00 15.52
C TYR A 162 14.11 -5.34 14.99
N LEU A 163 15.15 -4.74 15.56
CA LEU A 163 16.53 -4.97 15.15
C LEU A 163 16.98 -6.40 15.44
N ASP A 164 16.64 -6.93 16.61
CA ASP A 164 16.92 -8.32 16.98
C ASP A 164 16.24 -9.31 16.02
N ALA A 165 14.99 -9.02 15.64
CA ALA A 165 14.27 -9.80 14.65
C ALA A 165 14.94 -9.78 13.27
N VAL A 166 15.38 -8.60 12.82
CA VAL A 166 16.11 -8.46 11.56
C VAL A 166 17.42 -9.25 11.59
N ARG A 167 18.16 -9.18 12.71
CA ARG A 167 19.40 -9.96 12.90
C ARG A 167 19.13 -11.46 12.83
N GLY A 168 18.10 -11.94 13.53
CA GLY A 168 17.69 -13.35 13.52
C GLY A 168 17.27 -13.85 12.13
N LEU A 169 16.45 -13.07 11.43
CA LEU A 169 16.02 -13.38 10.07
C LEU A 169 17.20 -13.39 9.08
N ALA A 170 18.13 -12.45 9.21
CA ALA A 170 19.30 -12.38 8.36
C ALA A 170 20.18 -13.63 8.50
N GLY A 171 20.45 -14.06 9.73
CA GLY A 171 21.21 -15.29 10.00
C GLY A 171 20.48 -16.54 9.53
N ALA A 172 19.21 -16.70 9.89
CA ALA A 172 18.43 -17.92 9.60
C ALA A 172 18.19 -18.17 8.10
N HIS A 173 18.14 -17.10 7.29
CA HIS A 173 17.79 -17.19 5.87
C HIS A 173 18.91 -16.74 4.93
N GLY A 174 20.10 -16.44 5.46
CA GLY A 174 21.22 -15.93 4.67
C GLY A 174 20.84 -14.66 3.91
N ALA A 175 20.19 -13.71 4.59
CA ALA A 175 19.83 -12.45 3.97
C ALA A 175 21.09 -11.58 3.78
N THR A 176 21.25 -10.99 2.61
CA THR A 176 22.44 -10.17 2.29
C THR A 176 22.13 -8.68 2.18
N ARG A 177 20.86 -8.34 1.90
CA ARG A 177 20.41 -6.96 1.67
C ARG A 177 19.16 -6.63 2.44
N TYR A 178 19.04 -5.35 2.79
CA TYR A 178 17.87 -4.77 3.42
C TYR A 178 17.35 -3.61 2.54
N PHE A 179 16.19 -3.81 1.92
CA PHE A 179 15.49 -2.77 1.18
C PHE A 179 14.74 -1.85 2.14
N ALA A 180 15.35 -0.70 2.44
CA ALA A 180 14.81 0.27 3.36
C ALA A 180 13.52 0.90 2.81
N HIS A 181 12.52 1.01 3.67
CA HIS A 181 11.35 1.81 3.42
C HIS A 181 11.72 3.31 3.50
N ARG A 182 11.18 4.13 2.58
CA ARG A 182 11.51 5.56 2.43
C ARG A 182 11.38 6.44 3.68
N ARG A 183 10.61 5.99 4.67
CA ARG A 183 10.38 6.69 5.94
C ARG A 183 11.36 6.28 7.04
N GLU A 184 12.18 5.26 6.82
CA GLU A 184 13.11 4.78 7.85
C GLU A 184 14.22 5.79 8.11
N SER A 185 14.49 6.01 9.39
CA SER A 185 15.48 7.00 9.83
C SER A 185 16.90 6.54 9.49
N ALA A 186 17.78 7.50 9.16
CA ALA A 186 19.17 7.19 8.86
C ALA A 186 19.88 6.52 10.04
N GLY A 187 19.57 6.95 11.28
CA GLY A 187 20.15 6.36 12.49
C GLY A 187 19.78 4.88 12.67
N LYS A 188 18.50 4.52 12.48
CA LYS A 188 18.06 3.11 12.52
C LYS A 188 18.75 2.28 11.45
N LEU A 189 18.80 2.78 10.22
CA LEU A 189 19.42 2.08 9.10
C LEU A 189 20.93 1.89 9.29
N HIS A 190 21.62 2.89 9.82
CA HIS A 190 23.04 2.78 10.14
C HIS A 190 23.28 1.70 11.21
N ARG A 191 22.51 1.73 12.30
CA ARG A 191 22.58 0.71 13.35
C ARG A 191 22.32 -0.69 12.80
N LEU A 192 21.31 -0.84 11.94
CA LEU A 192 20.98 -2.10 11.28
C LEU A 192 22.14 -2.60 10.42
N ALA A 193 22.76 -1.73 9.62
CA ALA A 193 23.93 -2.08 8.81
C ALA A 193 25.09 -2.60 9.68
N VAL A 194 25.41 -1.89 10.77
CA VAL A 194 26.52 -2.24 11.66
C VAL A 194 26.27 -3.55 12.40
N GLU A 195 25.06 -3.75 12.91
CA GLU A 195 24.77 -4.91 13.77
C GLU A 195 24.41 -6.20 13.02
N THR A 196 24.14 -6.11 11.72
CA THR A 196 23.73 -7.28 10.91
C THR A 196 24.64 -7.54 9.71
N GLY A 197 25.47 -6.57 9.32
CA GLY A 197 26.30 -6.65 8.11
C GLY A 197 25.50 -6.58 6.81
N LEU A 198 24.18 -6.33 6.87
CA LEU A 198 23.33 -6.22 5.68
C LEU A 198 23.69 -4.97 4.86
N GLU A 199 23.74 -5.13 3.54
CA GLU A 199 23.78 -3.99 2.63
C GLU A 199 22.43 -3.26 2.65
N ILE A 200 22.43 -2.00 3.10
CA ILE A 200 21.24 -1.16 3.11
C ILE A 200 21.01 -0.58 1.72
N VAL A 201 19.94 -1.02 1.07
CA VAL A 201 19.48 -0.47 -0.20
C VAL A 201 18.37 0.53 0.08
N ARG A 202 18.47 1.76 -0.47
CA ARG A 202 17.39 2.76 -0.40
C ARG A 202 16.77 2.95 -1.80
N PRO A 203 15.69 2.24 -2.13
CA PRO A 203 15.05 2.33 -3.44
C PRO A 203 14.56 3.75 -3.77
N GLU A 204 14.91 4.24 -4.96
CA GLU A 204 14.33 5.46 -5.54
C GLU A 204 13.01 5.19 -6.28
N LEU A 205 12.75 3.91 -6.60
CA LEU A 205 11.57 3.44 -7.32
C LEU A 205 10.76 2.45 -6.45
N PRO A 206 9.49 2.20 -6.80
CA PRO A 206 8.71 1.13 -6.18
C PRO A 206 9.48 -0.20 -6.21
N LEU A 207 9.34 -0.98 -5.13
CA LEU A 207 10.14 -2.18 -4.92
C LEU A 207 9.88 -3.24 -6.00
N GLU A 208 8.69 -3.26 -6.61
CA GLU A 208 8.35 -4.13 -7.73
C GLU A 208 9.23 -3.85 -8.96
N LEU A 209 9.58 -2.58 -9.20
CA LEU A 209 10.47 -2.20 -10.30
C LEU A 209 11.92 -2.54 -9.97
N ILE A 210 12.36 -2.27 -8.74
CA ILE A 210 13.72 -2.61 -8.29
C ILE A 210 13.93 -4.12 -8.31
N ALA A 211 12.99 -4.88 -7.77
CA ALA A 211 13.04 -6.34 -7.76
C ALA A 211 13.06 -6.94 -9.17
N ARG A 212 12.39 -6.31 -10.14
CA ARG A 212 12.44 -6.74 -11.55
C ARG A 212 13.71 -6.36 -12.29
N ARG A 213 14.32 -5.23 -11.96
CA ARG A 213 15.64 -4.87 -12.48
C ARG A 213 16.74 -5.75 -11.87
N GLY A 214 16.53 -6.19 -10.63
CA GLY A 214 17.46 -7.03 -9.90
C GLY A 214 18.79 -6.33 -9.59
N PRO A 215 19.75 -7.07 -9.00
CA PRO A 215 19.59 -8.45 -8.52
C PRO A 215 18.54 -8.58 -7.40
N ILE A 216 17.94 -9.76 -7.24
CA ILE A 216 16.98 -10.07 -6.17
C ILE A 216 17.28 -11.45 -5.57
N GLY A 217 17.11 -11.62 -4.27
CA GLY A 217 17.22 -12.89 -3.58
C GLY A 217 16.16 -13.87 -4.05
N ARG A 218 16.45 -15.16 -3.95
CA ARG A 218 15.47 -16.23 -4.23
C ARG A 218 14.31 -16.19 -3.23
N THR A 219 14.54 -15.64 -2.05
CA THR A 219 13.52 -15.40 -1.04
C THR A 219 13.48 -13.91 -0.67
N ILE A 220 12.29 -13.31 -0.61
CA ILE A 220 12.07 -11.96 -0.10
C ILE A 220 11.31 -12.09 1.22
N LEU A 221 11.96 -11.70 2.31
CA LEU A 221 11.41 -11.66 3.65
C LEU A 221 10.82 -10.28 3.90
N SER A 222 9.52 -10.20 4.15
CA SER A 222 8.85 -8.92 4.38
C SER A 222 8.08 -8.98 5.69
N PHE A 223 8.29 -7.98 6.55
CA PHE A 223 7.31 -7.67 7.58
C PHE A 223 5.98 -7.23 6.94
N PRO A 224 4.85 -7.19 7.68
CA PRO A 224 3.55 -6.90 7.09
C PRO A 224 3.54 -5.54 6.40
N SER A 225 3.36 -5.58 5.09
CA SER A 225 3.42 -4.43 4.17
C SER A 225 2.64 -4.77 2.91
N THR A 226 2.14 -3.76 2.18
CA THR A 226 1.40 -3.99 0.93
C THR A 226 2.23 -4.71 -0.13
N VAL A 227 3.57 -4.66 -0.01
CA VAL A 227 4.48 -5.33 -0.95
C VAL A 227 4.27 -6.85 -1.01
N VAL A 228 3.70 -7.46 0.04
CA VAL A 228 3.41 -8.90 0.07
C VAL A 228 2.34 -9.30 -0.95
N HIS A 229 1.52 -8.35 -1.40
CA HIS A 229 0.50 -8.58 -2.43
C HIS A 229 0.98 -8.18 -3.83
N THR A 230 1.92 -7.24 -3.93
CA THR A 230 2.37 -6.70 -5.21
C THR A 230 3.61 -7.39 -5.77
N LEU A 231 4.55 -7.82 -4.90
CA LEU A 231 5.76 -8.52 -5.33
C LEU A 231 5.49 -9.89 -5.96
N PRO A 232 4.59 -10.76 -5.43
CA PRO A 232 4.32 -12.04 -6.06
C PRO A 232 3.87 -11.94 -7.53
N PRO A 233 2.85 -11.13 -7.91
CA PRO A 233 2.46 -11.00 -9.31
C PRO A 233 3.51 -10.27 -10.17
N ALA A 234 4.28 -9.35 -9.59
CA ALA A 234 5.40 -8.70 -10.29
C ALA A 234 6.52 -9.71 -10.61
N LEU A 235 6.84 -10.62 -9.69
CA LEU A 235 7.91 -11.61 -9.82
C LEU A 235 7.42 -12.98 -10.34
N ALA A 236 6.17 -13.07 -10.78
CA ALA A 236 5.61 -14.29 -11.34
C ALA A 236 6.51 -14.85 -12.47
N GLY A 237 6.76 -16.17 -12.41
CA GLY A 237 7.61 -16.88 -13.37
C GLY A 237 9.12 -16.76 -13.15
N THR A 238 9.58 -16.14 -12.05
CA THR A 238 11.02 -15.97 -11.76
C THR A 238 11.58 -16.98 -10.75
N GLY A 239 10.72 -17.76 -10.08
CA GLY A 239 11.10 -18.65 -8.98
C GLY A 239 11.40 -17.94 -7.66
N VAL A 240 11.30 -16.60 -7.60
CA VAL A 240 11.43 -15.83 -6.36
C VAL A 240 10.19 -16.05 -5.49
N ARG A 241 10.42 -16.34 -4.21
CA ARG A 241 9.36 -16.52 -3.21
C ARG A 241 9.29 -15.31 -2.31
N VAL A 242 8.08 -14.83 -2.04
CA VAL A 242 7.86 -13.83 -0.99
C VAL A 242 7.43 -14.59 0.28
N THR A 243 7.85 -14.10 1.43
CA THR A 243 7.54 -14.70 2.72
C THR A 243 7.22 -13.60 3.71
N VAL A 244 6.08 -13.71 4.39
CA VAL A 244 5.69 -12.74 5.41
C VAL A 244 6.29 -13.16 6.75
N CYS A 245 7.00 -12.23 7.39
CA CYS A 245 7.49 -12.33 8.75
C CYS A 245 6.46 -11.67 9.67
N ASP A 246 5.79 -12.44 10.52
CA ASP A 246 4.83 -11.89 11.47
C ASP A 246 5.52 -10.98 12.50
N ILE A 247 4.79 -9.95 12.96
CA ILE A 247 5.21 -9.14 14.09
C ILE A 247 4.72 -9.80 15.36
N ASP A 248 5.64 -10.14 16.28
CA ASP A 248 5.22 -10.66 17.57
C ASP A 248 4.43 -9.58 18.36
N PRO A 249 3.26 -9.91 18.92
CA PRO A 249 2.46 -8.94 19.68
C PRO A 249 3.21 -8.27 20.83
N SER A 250 4.21 -8.94 21.41
CA SER A 250 5.05 -8.38 22.47
C SER A 250 5.94 -7.23 22.00
N TRP A 251 6.18 -7.10 20.69
CA TRP A 251 6.94 -5.98 20.11
C TRP A 251 6.10 -4.70 20.00
N LEU A 252 4.79 -4.81 20.15
CA LEU A 252 3.89 -3.67 20.04
C LEU A 252 4.08 -2.75 21.25
N THR A 253 4.31 -1.47 20.97
CA THR A 253 4.43 -0.47 22.02
C THR A 253 3.05 -0.11 22.60
N ALA A 254 3.03 0.60 23.73
CA ALA A 254 1.79 1.17 24.29
C ALA A 254 1.10 2.16 23.31
N HIS A 255 1.84 2.70 22.34
CA HIS A 255 1.32 3.61 21.32
C HIS A 255 0.75 2.89 20.08
N ALA A 256 0.87 1.56 20.02
CA ALA A 256 0.27 0.76 18.96
C ALA A 256 -1.26 0.90 19.02
N SER A 257 -1.79 1.78 18.18
CA SER A 257 -3.23 1.96 18.04
C SER A 257 -3.91 0.65 17.58
N PRO A 258 -5.19 0.43 17.90
CA PRO A 258 -5.98 -0.68 17.35
C PRO A 258 -5.91 -0.77 15.81
N ARG A 259 -5.72 0.38 15.14
CA ARG A 259 -5.46 0.50 13.69
C ARG A 259 -4.24 -0.30 13.26
N ALA A 260 -3.14 -0.15 13.97
CA ALA A 260 -1.89 -0.79 13.60
C ALA A 260 -2.02 -2.31 13.74
N ARG A 261 -2.67 -2.78 14.81
CA ARG A 261 -3.00 -4.20 14.99
C ARG A 261 -3.88 -4.76 13.87
N GLY A 262 -4.97 -4.05 13.52
CA GLY A 262 -5.85 -4.46 12.43
C GLY A 262 -5.19 -4.44 11.04
N PHE A 263 -4.26 -3.52 10.80
CA PHE A 263 -3.44 -3.51 9.59
C PHE A 263 -2.52 -4.73 9.53
N LEU A 264 -1.79 -5.00 10.62
CA LEU A 264 -0.88 -6.14 10.71
C LEU A 264 -1.64 -7.44 10.45
N SER A 265 -2.77 -7.64 11.12
CA SER A 265 -3.60 -8.85 10.96
C SER A 265 -4.28 -8.94 9.59
N GLY A 266 -4.71 -7.80 9.02
CA GLY A 266 -5.35 -7.77 7.71
C GLY A 266 -4.39 -8.11 6.57
N VAL A 267 -3.18 -7.55 6.60
CA VAL A 267 -2.16 -7.81 5.57
C VAL A 267 -1.63 -9.24 5.67
N THR A 268 -1.32 -9.75 6.87
CA THR A 268 -0.89 -11.14 7.02
C THR A 268 -2.01 -12.12 6.66
N GLY A 269 -3.25 -11.83 7.06
CA GLY A 269 -4.43 -12.66 6.80
C GLY A 269 -4.76 -12.83 5.31
N THR A 270 -4.66 -11.75 4.53
CA THR A 270 -5.11 -11.73 3.12
C THR A 270 -4.04 -12.13 2.10
N ALA A 271 -2.79 -12.34 2.53
CA ALA A 271 -1.69 -12.78 1.65
C ALA A 271 -1.80 -14.29 1.33
N ARG A 272 -2.73 -14.65 0.42
CA ARG A 272 -3.12 -16.05 0.13
C ARG A 272 -2.02 -16.91 -0.52
N ASP A 273 -1.10 -16.31 -1.28
CA ASP A 273 -0.04 -17.02 -2.02
C ASP A 273 1.36 -16.86 -1.40
N VAL A 274 1.43 -16.40 -0.14
CA VAL A 274 2.70 -16.08 0.52
C VAL A 274 2.99 -17.08 1.64
N HIS A 275 4.20 -17.65 1.63
CA HIS A 275 4.64 -18.51 2.73
C HIS A 275 4.75 -17.69 4.02
N ARG A 276 4.20 -18.21 5.12
CA ARG A 276 4.31 -17.58 6.44
C ARG A 276 5.45 -18.24 7.22
N LEU A 277 6.35 -17.43 7.76
CA LEU A 277 7.26 -17.90 8.80
C LEU A 277 6.54 -17.74 10.14
N ALA A 278 6.30 -18.86 10.81
CA ALA A 278 5.80 -18.83 12.18
C ALA A 278 6.75 -18.01 13.05
N ARG A 279 6.16 -17.17 13.92
CA ARG A 279 6.78 -16.33 14.96
C ARG A 279 8.29 -16.51 15.10
N THR A 280 9.05 -15.48 14.73
CA THR A 280 10.47 -15.37 15.11
C THR A 280 10.57 -15.33 16.62
N VAL A 281 10.70 -16.50 17.24
CA VAL A 281 11.12 -16.63 18.64
C VAL A 281 12.58 -16.17 18.68
N PRO A 282 12.97 -15.28 19.60
CA PRO A 282 14.38 -14.98 19.78
C PRO A 282 15.10 -16.30 20.11
N ALA A 283 16.21 -16.59 19.44
CA ALA A 283 17.14 -17.58 19.96
C ALA A 283 17.58 -17.08 21.34
N GLY A 284 17.30 -17.88 22.37
CA GLY A 284 17.68 -17.59 23.75
C GLY A 284 19.17 -17.56 23.98
#